data_AF-A0A922ZLF7-F1
#
_entry.id   AF-A0A922ZLF7-F1
#
_cell.length_a   1.000
_cell.length_b   1.000
_cell.length_c   1.000
_cell.angle_alpha   90.00
_cell.angle_beta   90.00
_cell.angle_gamma   90.00
#
_symmetry.space_group_name_H-M   'P 1'
#
loop_
_entity.id
_entity.type
_entity.pdbx_description
1 polymer ?
#
loop_
_entity_poly.entity_id
_entity_poly.type
_entity_poly.pdbx_seq_one_letter_code
_entity_poly.pdbx_strand_id
1 'polypeptide(L)'
;MSISRGKSIAKIILHVFSVLLFVFATSYALLAAYGYQIDLLHKNIFKTSIVDLVGTYNDIHVYMDSEEVSDRIPYQIKNIKPGTYTINIDSEKFNNWKRTVSVVEDLVTIINDIYLVPKDLKIKTVFDEFDFIYDDMVFNGKTIVFVNKEKGLLHEFNIDGGIEEEIKTTTLLNKIQYEKVYSAGDKYIVFDGGKEGDHEVNLLDLSSDTLTKIIVPDEFVDFNIGYNFGIKGFYLNGGSLFSVDIDEQGIFKGITLLTELSAVNDIEVYSDGGLIFIKTEEGLYEYRDSLLALIDSDIYLGPYVSPYGDKAVYVLDGGEIYTYSFESKESFLIGRFVHKIDQIAWFFDGKHILLAQNGKLLFCDLTMENCPVLNEEILLDNIFVSKTKPLILLITKEGFGKIDLSLI
;
A
#
# COMPACT_ATOMS: atom_id res chain seq x y z
N MET A 1 48.73 -61.45 -51.43
CA MET A 1 47.65 -60.45 -51.61
C MET A 1 46.79 -60.48 -50.36
N SER A 2 47.27 -59.86 -49.28
CA SER A 2 46.60 -59.81 -47.99
C SER A 2 46.74 -58.39 -47.47
N ILE A 3 45.74 -57.92 -46.73
CA ILE A 3 45.68 -56.61 -46.06
C ILE A 3 45.18 -55.45 -46.96
N SER A 4 43.86 -55.40 -47.16
CA SER A 4 43.13 -54.18 -47.52
C SER A 4 41.75 -54.05 -46.83
N ARG A 5 41.23 -55.12 -46.19
CA ARG A 5 39.94 -55.09 -45.47
C ARG A 5 39.93 -54.20 -44.22
N GLY A 6 41.08 -53.98 -43.56
CA GLY A 6 41.16 -53.14 -42.36
C GLY A 6 40.88 -51.64 -42.58
N LYS A 7 41.17 -51.11 -43.78
CA LYS A 7 40.95 -49.69 -44.10
C LYS A 7 39.47 -49.34 -44.28
N SER A 8 38.60 -50.32 -44.54
CA SER A 8 37.16 -50.10 -44.72
C SER A 8 36.41 -49.99 -43.37
N ILE A 9 36.76 -50.86 -42.41
CA ILE A 9 36.12 -50.87 -41.08
C ILE A 9 36.43 -49.59 -40.29
N ALA A 10 37.69 -49.12 -40.32
CA ALA A 10 38.08 -47.88 -39.65
C ALA A 10 37.31 -46.66 -40.18
N LYS A 11 37.05 -46.60 -41.49
CA LYS A 11 36.23 -45.54 -42.10
C LYS A 11 34.78 -45.60 -41.62
N ILE A 12 34.19 -46.79 -41.54
CA ILE A 12 32.82 -46.98 -41.03
C ILE A 12 32.74 -46.56 -39.56
N ILE A 13 33.67 -47.01 -38.72
CA ILE A 13 33.73 -46.63 -37.29
C ILE A 13 33.84 -45.11 -37.14
N LEU A 14 34.73 -44.47 -37.91
CA LEU A 14 34.88 -43.02 -37.89
C LEU A 14 33.60 -42.30 -38.31
N HIS A 15 32.91 -42.75 -39.37
CA HIS A 15 31.65 -42.14 -39.80
C HIS A 15 30.55 -42.30 -38.74
N VAL A 16 30.40 -43.50 -38.16
CA VAL A 16 29.43 -43.74 -37.08
C VAL A 16 29.74 -42.88 -35.86
N PHE A 17 31.00 -42.79 -35.46
CA PHE A 17 31.43 -41.92 -34.37
C PHE A 17 31.12 -40.45 -34.65
N SER A 18 31.42 -39.95 -35.85
CA SER A 18 31.12 -38.57 -36.24
C SER A 18 29.62 -38.27 -36.24
N VAL A 19 28.79 -39.20 -36.73
CA VAL A 19 27.32 -39.05 -36.71
C VAL A 19 26.80 -39.03 -35.28
N LEU A 20 27.27 -39.95 -34.43
CA LEU A 20 26.89 -39.97 -33.01
C LEU A 20 27.33 -38.68 -32.31
N LEU A 21 28.57 -38.24 -32.51
CA LEU A 21 29.09 -36.99 -31.96
C LEU A 21 28.23 -35.80 -32.39
N PHE A 22 27.84 -35.74 -33.66
CA PHE A 22 26.95 -34.69 -34.17
C PHE A 22 25.57 -34.74 -33.50
N VAL A 23 24.94 -35.92 -33.39
CA VAL A 23 23.66 -36.07 -32.71
C VAL A 23 23.75 -35.63 -31.25
N PHE A 24 24.76 -36.07 -30.50
CA PHE A 24 24.95 -35.64 -29.12
C PHE A 24 25.21 -34.13 -28.99
N ALA A 25 26.08 -33.58 -29.83
CA ALA A 25 26.39 -32.15 -29.79
C ALA A 25 25.16 -31.29 -30.14
N THR A 26 24.37 -31.68 -31.14
CA THR A 26 23.15 -30.96 -31.54
C THR A 26 22.03 -31.11 -30.50
N SER A 27 21.81 -32.30 -29.95
CA SER A 27 20.86 -32.50 -28.85
C SER A 27 21.26 -31.69 -27.62
N TYR A 28 22.54 -31.66 -27.25
CA TYR A 28 23.04 -30.84 -26.15
C TYR A 28 22.85 -29.34 -26.42
N ALA A 29 23.17 -28.88 -27.64
CA ALA A 29 22.99 -27.47 -28.01
C ALA A 29 21.51 -27.06 -27.99
N LEU A 30 20.58 -27.93 -28.43
CA LEU A 30 19.14 -27.69 -28.34
C LEU A 30 18.67 -27.61 -26.89
N LEU A 31 19.09 -28.57 -26.05
CA LEU A 31 18.77 -28.54 -24.61
C LEU A 31 19.26 -27.24 -23.97
N ALA A 32 20.51 -26.85 -24.21
CA ALA A 32 21.06 -25.58 -23.71
C ALA A 32 20.30 -24.35 -24.24
N ALA A 33 19.91 -24.34 -25.52
CA ALA A 33 19.13 -23.25 -26.11
C ALA A 33 17.71 -23.15 -25.53
N TYR A 34 17.13 -24.28 -25.09
CA TYR A 34 15.87 -24.32 -24.34
C TYR A 34 16.05 -24.06 -22.84
N GLY A 35 17.26 -23.72 -22.38
CA GLY A 35 17.54 -23.45 -20.98
C GLY A 35 17.74 -24.69 -20.11
N TYR A 36 17.90 -25.88 -20.67
CA TYR A 36 18.22 -27.06 -19.87
C TYR A 36 19.70 -27.09 -19.47
N GLN A 37 19.94 -27.37 -18.20
CA GLN A 37 21.26 -27.64 -17.65
C GLN A 37 21.30 -29.05 -17.03
N ILE A 38 22.49 -29.65 -17.05
CA ILE A 38 22.73 -31.00 -16.52
C ILE A 38 23.60 -30.88 -15.27
N ASP A 39 23.01 -31.22 -14.13
CA ASP A 39 23.74 -31.37 -12.87
C ASP A 39 24.30 -32.80 -12.81
N LEU A 40 25.54 -32.99 -13.25
CA LEU A 40 26.19 -34.30 -13.26
C LEU A 40 26.43 -34.87 -11.86
N LEU A 41 26.55 -34.00 -10.84
CA LEU A 41 26.76 -34.42 -9.46
C LEU A 41 25.49 -35.06 -8.90
N HIS A 42 24.32 -34.44 -9.16
CA HIS A 42 23.03 -34.93 -8.68
C HIS A 42 22.29 -35.81 -9.69
N LYS A 43 22.83 -35.97 -10.90
CA LYS A 43 22.22 -36.70 -12.03
C LYS A 43 20.84 -36.18 -12.42
N ASN A 44 20.64 -34.87 -12.29
CA ASN A 44 19.38 -34.22 -12.59
C ASN A 44 19.53 -33.30 -13.81
N ILE A 45 18.48 -33.28 -14.63
CA ILE A 45 18.32 -32.29 -15.69
C ILE A 45 17.25 -31.34 -15.20
N PHE A 46 17.52 -30.04 -15.27
CA PHE A 46 16.58 -29.00 -14.88
C PHE A 46 16.60 -27.89 -15.93
N LYS A 47 15.46 -27.23 -16.10
CA LYS A 47 15.33 -26.02 -16.89
C LYS A 47 15.66 -24.82 -16.02
N THR A 48 16.46 -23.91 -16.56
CA THR A 48 16.86 -22.70 -15.86
C THR A 48 15.73 -21.70 -15.82
N SER A 49 15.81 -20.83 -14.83
CA SER A 49 14.86 -19.74 -14.61
C SER A 49 15.54 -18.38 -14.67
N ILE A 50 14.73 -17.33 -14.62
CA ILE A 50 15.17 -15.93 -14.62
C ILE A 50 14.61 -15.25 -13.38
N VAL A 51 15.44 -14.45 -12.70
CA VAL A 51 14.99 -13.49 -11.70
C VAL A 51 15.14 -12.10 -12.30
N ASP A 52 14.03 -11.37 -12.39
CA ASP A 52 13.95 -10.02 -12.94
C ASP A 52 13.81 -9.02 -11.80
N LEU A 53 14.84 -8.20 -11.60
CA LEU A 53 14.86 -7.14 -10.60
C LEU A 53 14.42 -5.84 -11.26
N VAL A 54 13.28 -5.31 -10.84
CA VAL A 54 12.70 -4.07 -11.39
C VAL A 54 12.99 -2.91 -10.45
N GLY A 55 13.47 -1.80 -11.01
CA GLY A 55 13.82 -0.58 -10.28
C GLY A 55 14.59 0.38 -11.18
N THR A 56 15.12 1.47 -10.60
CA THR A 56 15.86 2.52 -11.35
C THR A 56 17.18 2.94 -10.67
N TYR A 57 17.67 2.15 -9.73
CA TYR A 57 18.81 2.49 -8.88
C TYR A 57 20.14 2.14 -9.57
N ASN A 58 21.06 3.10 -9.55
CA ASN A 58 22.46 2.93 -9.96
C ASN A 58 23.37 3.09 -8.73
N ASP A 59 24.65 2.70 -8.87
CA ASP A 59 25.65 2.79 -7.79
C ASP A 59 25.24 2.00 -6.52
N ILE A 60 24.75 0.76 -6.74
CA ILE A 60 24.39 -0.20 -5.69
C ILE A 60 25.16 -1.50 -5.92
N HIS A 61 25.14 -2.42 -4.96
CA HIS A 61 25.69 -3.76 -5.14
C HIS A 61 24.60 -4.80 -4.90
N VAL A 62 24.29 -5.59 -5.92
CA VAL A 62 23.26 -6.63 -5.86
C VAL A 62 23.95 -7.97 -5.71
N TYR A 63 23.57 -8.71 -4.67
CA TYR A 63 24.08 -10.03 -4.35
C TYR A 63 22.96 -11.08 -4.42
N MET A 64 23.29 -12.27 -4.93
CA MET A 64 22.48 -13.48 -4.84
C MET A 64 23.27 -14.54 -4.06
N ASP A 65 22.77 -14.96 -2.89
CA ASP A 65 23.45 -15.90 -1.99
C ASP A 65 24.93 -15.54 -1.68
N SER A 66 25.21 -14.24 -1.57
CA SER A 66 26.54 -13.63 -1.34
C SER A 66 27.43 -13.43 -2.57
N GLU A 67 27.03 -13.87 -3.76
CA GLU A 67 27.73 -13.57 -5.01
C GLU A 67 27.20 -12.26 -5.60
N GLU A 68 28.10 -11.31 -5.89
CA GLU A 68 27.72 -10.05 -6.55
C GLU A 68 27.35 -10.32 -8.00
N VAL A 69 26.12 -10.00 -8.37
CA VAL A 69 25.55 -10.26 -9.70
C VAL A 69 25.35 -9.00 -10.54
N SER A 70 25.30 -7.81 -9.93
CA SER A 70 25.07 -6.53 -10.62
C SER A 70 25.45 -5.35 -9.73
N ASP A 71 25.71 -4.20 -10.36
CA ASP A 71 25.96 -2.90 -9.72
C ASP A 71 24.78 -1.91 -9.87
N ARG A 72 23.64 -2.39 -10.38
CA ARG A 72 22.44 -1.59 -10.68
C ARG A 72 21.18 -2.43 -10.80
N ILE A 73 20.03 -1.75 -10.75
CA ILE A 73 18.73 -2.24 -11.18
C ILE A 73 18.06 -1.21 -12.12
N PRO A 74 17.39 -1.66 -13.20
CA PRO A 74 16.87 -3.01 -13.41
C PRO A 74 17.96 -3.99 -13.89
N TYR A 75 17.81 -5.27 -13.51
CA TYR A 75 18.76 -6.32 -13.87
C TYR A 75 18.11 -7.70 -13.94
N GLN A 76 18.50 -8.51 -14.93
CA GLN A 76 18.04 -9.88 -15.09
C GLN A 76 19.14 -10.87 -14.78
N ILE A 77 18.94 -11.64 -13.71
CA ILE A 77 19.80 -12.76 -13.36
C ILE A 77 19.28 -13.97 -14.16
N LYS A 78 20.09 -14.47 -15.09
CA LYS A 78 19.72 -15.53 -16.03
C LYS A 78 20.37 -16.86 -15.67
N ASN A 79 19.82 -17.94 -16.21
CA ASN A 79 20.36 -19.29 -16.08
C ASN A 79 20.40 -19.79 -14.62
N ILE A 80 19.42 -19.38 -13.81
CA ILE A 80 19.34 -19.73 -12.39
C ILE A 80 18.77 -21.14 -12.25
N LYS A 81 19.33 -21.93 -11.33
CA LYS A 81 18.76 -23.23 -10.96
C LYS A 81 17.50 -23.03 -10.12
N PRO A 82 16.44 -23.84 -10.26
CA PRO A 82 15.29 -23.77 -9.36
C PRO A 82 15.71 -23.98 -7.89
N GLY A 83 15.21 -23.15 -6.99
CA GLY A 83 15.61 -23.15 -5.58
C GLY A 83 15.22 -21.89 -4.84
N THR A 84 15.60 -21.80 -3.58
CA THR A 84 15.40 -20.60 -2.75
C THR A 84 16.70 -19.81 -2.70
N TYR A 85 16.60 -18.50 -2.97
CA TYR A 85 17.73 -17.59 -3.04
C TYR A 85 17.50 -16.39 -2.14
N THR A 86 18.56 -15.85 -1.57
CA THR A 86 18.56 -14.55 -0.90
C THR A 86 19.13 -13.50 -1.84
N ILE A 87 18.31 -12.51 -2.19
CA ILE A 87 18.76 -11.30 -2.85
C ILE A 87 19.10 -10.28 -1.77
N ASN A 88 20.28 -9.67 -1.84
CA ASN A 88 20.68 -8.56 -0.97
C ASN A 88 21.16 -7.39 -1.83
N ILE A 89 20.69 -6.20 -1.53
CA ILE A 89 21.11 -4.96 -2.18
C ILE A 89 21.79 -4.10 -1.12
N ASP A 90 23.07 -3.84 -1.34
CA ASP A 90 23.89 -3.00 -0.48
C ASP A 90 24.19 -1.67 -1.18
N SER A 91 24.30 -0.60 -0.40
CA SER A 91 24.64 0.72 -0.88
C SER A 91 25.18 1.59 0.25
N GLU A 92 26.12 2.47 -0.06
CA GLU A 92 26.57 3.49 0.89
C GLU A 92 25.45 4.50 1.21
N LYS A 93 24.55 4.78 0.26
CA LYS A 93 23.53 5.85 0.36
C LYS A 93 22.20 5.38 0.96
N PHE A 94 21.88 4.10 0.79
CA PHE A 94 20.59 3.54 1.16
C PHE A 94 20.73 2.49 2.26
N ASN A 95 19.63 2.25 2.97
CA ASN A 95 19.51 1.11 3.88
C ASN A 95 19.59 -0.18 3.08
N ASN A 96 20.17 -1.20 3.71
CA ASN A 96 20.30 -2.51 3.08
C ASN A 96 18.91 -3.10 2.84
N TRP A 97 18.72 -3.68 1.66
CA TRP A 97 17.49 -4.35 1.29
C TRP A 97 17.78 -5.82 1.05
N LYS A 98 16.94 -6.71 1.56
CA LYS A 98 17.11 -8.16 1.48
C LYS A 98 15.79 -8.84 1.25
N ARG A 99 15.76 -9.83 0.35
CA ARG A 99 14.58 -10.66 0.13
C ARG A 99 14.91 -12.10 -0.16
N THR A 100 14.16 -13.01 0.45
CA THR A 100 14.17 -14.43 0.12
C THR A 100 13.16 -14.71 -0.99
N VAL A 101 13.60 -15.34 -2.08
CA VAL A 101 12.76 -15.65 -3.23
C VAL A 101 12.81 -17.13 -3.61
N SER A 102 11.66 -17.69 -3.94
CA SER A 102 11.55 -19.06 -4.45
C SER A 102 11.50 -19.04 -5.97
N VAL A 103 12.59 -19.49 -6.60
CA VAL A 103 12.73 -19.58 -8.05
C VAL A 103 12.23 -20.94 -8.53
N VAL A 104 11.18 -20.92 -9.34
CA VAL A 104 10.54 -22.11 -9.91
C VAL A 104 11.04 -22.36 -11.33
N GLU A 105 11.20 -23.63 -11.69
CA GLU A 105 11.62 -24.08 -13.03
C GLU A 105 10.74 -23.50 -14.15
N ASP A 106 11.38 -23.03 -15.22
CA ASP A 106 10.71 -22.47 -16.41
C ASP A 106 9.86 -21.22 -16.19
N LEU A 107 9.98 -20.58 -15.03
CA LEU A 107 9.27 -19.35 -14.70
C LEU A 107 10.22 -18.17 -14.53
N VAL A 108 9.70 -16.97 -14.80
CA VAL A 108 10.36 -15.71 -14.46
C VAL A 108 9.85 -15.27 -13.10
N THR A 109 10.75 -15.13 -12.14
CA THR A 109 10.44 -14.55 -10.83
C THR A 109 10.67 -13.05 -10.91
N ILE A 110 9.62 -12.25 -10.79
CA ILE A 110 9.69 -10.79 -10.89
C ILE A 110 9.69 -10.20 -9.48
N ILE A 111 10.71 -9.39 -9.16
CA ILE A 111 10.80 -8.62 -7.91
C ILE A 111 10.61 -7.15 -8.29
N ASN A 112 9.46 -6.58 -7.98
CA ASN A 112 9.06 -5.23 -8.41
C ASN A 112 8.58 -4.32 -7.28
N ASP A 113 8.93 -4.67 -6.04
CA ASP A 113 8.69 -3.98 -4.79
C ASP A 113 10.03 -3.53 -4.15
N ILE A 114 11.09 -3.38 -4.96
CA ILE A 114 12.38 -2.89 -4.46
C ILE A 114 12.27 -1.38 -4.24
N TYR A 115 12.27 -0.96 -2.97
CA TYR A 115 12.31 0.44 -2.57
C TYR A 115 13.44 0.67 -1.57
N LEU A 116 14.50 1.37 -1.99
CA LEU A 116 15.67 1.60 -1.15
C LEU A 116 15.51 2.92 -0.40
N VAL A 117 15.37 2.84 0.92
CA VAL A 117 15.22 4.02 1.79
C VAL A 117 16.58 4.67 2.07
N PRO A 118 16.77 5.98 1.85
CA PRO A 118 18.02 6.68 2.16
C PRO A 118 18.43 6.57 3.63
N LYS A 119 19.75 6.48 3.90
CA LYS A 119 20.29 6.45 5.27
C LYS A 119 20.20 7.79 6.01
N ASP A 120 20.39 8.92 5.31
CA ASP A 120 20.31 10.27 5.89
C ASP A 120 18.96 10.94 5.54
N LEU A 121 17.87 10.27 5.91
CA LEU A 121 16.53 10.81 5.71
C LEU A 121 16.20 11.83 6.80
N LYS A 122 15.86 13.05 6.40
CA LYS A 122 15.50 14.13 7.34
C LYS A 122 14.04 14.50 7.17
N ILE A 123 13.34 14.57 8.30
CA ILE A 123 12.03 15.22 8.35
C ILE A 123 12.27 16.70 8.13
N LYS A 124 11.65 17.25 7.08
CA LYS A 124 11.63 18.69 6.86
C LYS A 124 10.43 19.23 7.61
N THR A 125 10.66 20.07 8.61
CA THR A 125 9.58 20.84 9.21
C THR A 125 8.99 21.76 8.16
N VAL A 126 7.67 21.74 8.07
CA VAL A 126 6.88 22.59 7.18
C VAL A 126 6.44 23.82 7.97
N PHE A 127 5.94 23.62 9.18
CA PHE A 127 5.61 24.69 10.12
C PHE A 127 6.12 24.34 11.53
N ASP A 128 6.92 25.23 12.11
CA ASP A 128 7.34 25.17 13.52
C ASP A 128 6.19 25.65 14.40
N GLU A 129 6.00 25.03 15.57
CA GLU A 129 5.03 25.39 16.63
C GLU A 129 3.67 25.87 16.11
N PHE A 130 2.65 25.01 16.21
CA PHE A 130 1.27 25.37 15.90
C PHE A 130 0.80 26.58 16.74
N ASP A 131 0.96 27.80 16.22
CA ASP A 131 0.18 28.99 16.63
C ASP A 131 -1.32 28.82 16.31
N PHE A 132 -1.67 27.71 15.67
CA PHE A 132 -3.00 27.30 15.29
C PHE A 132 -3.35 25.99 16.00
N ILE A 133 -4.17 26.05 17.04
CA ILE A 133 -4.90 24.87 17.51
C ILE A 133 -5.82 24.48 16.35
N TYR A 134 -5.46 23.40 15.66
CA TYR A 134 -6.33 22.79 14.66
C TYR A 134 -7.12 21.71 15.36
N ASP A 135 -8.43 21.74 15.15
CA ASP A 135 -9.34 20.77 15.74
C ASP A 135 -9.44 19.51 14.87
N ASP A 136 -9.15 19.65 13.57
CA ASP A 136 -9.19 18.56 12.61
C ASP A 136 -8.27 18.83 11.41
N MET A 137 -7.84 17.76 10.75
CA MET A 137 -7.02 17.82 9.55
C MET A 137 -7.42 16.75 8.56
N VAL A 138 -7.59 17.18 7.32
CA VAL A 138 -8.18 16.37 6.27
C VAL A 138 -7.26 16.38 5.05
N PHE A 139 -6.85 15.19 4.59
CA PHE A 139 -6.04 15.05 3.39
C PHE A 139 -6.88 14.53 2.22
N ASN A 140 -6.94 15.33 1.16
CA ASN A 140 -7.79 15.05 0.01
C ASN A 140 -7.04 14.41 -1.17
N GLY A 141 -5.78 13.97 -0.97
CA GLY A 141 -4.92 13.44 -2.03
C GLY A 141 -3.94 14.45 -2.62
N LYS A 142 -4.29 15.74 -2.63
CA LYS A 142 -3.47 16.82 -3.19
C LYS A 142 -3.17 17.93 -2.19
N THR A 143 -4.15 18.27 -1.37
CA THR A 143 -4.09 19.34 -0.39
C THR A 143 -4.41 18.79 0.99
N ILE A 144 -3.77 19.38 2.00
CA ILE A 144 -4.20 19.25 3.38
C ILE A 144 -5.09 20.43 3.68
N VAL A 145 -6.23 20.13 4.28
CA VAL A 145 -7.14 21.09 4.85
C VAL A 145 -7.03 21.02 6.36
N PHE A 146 -6.59 22.11 6.98
CA PHE A 146 -6.62 22.28 8.43
C PHE A 146 -7.84 23.10 8.84
N VAL A 147 -8.52 22.69 9.91
CA VAL A 147 -9.69 23.40 10.41
C VAL A 147 -9.42 23.98 11.80
N ASN A 148 -9.66 25.28 11.95
CA ASN A 148 -9.56 26.00 13.22
C ASN A 148 -10.99 26.41 13.69
N LYS A 149 -11.53 25.74 14.72
CA LYS A 149 -12.87 26.00 15.28
C LYS A 149 -12.97 27.40 15.86
N GLU A 150 -11.95 27.87 16.58
CA GLU A 150 -12.00 29.16 17.28
C GLU A 150 -12.14 30.35 16.35
N LYS A 151 -11.41 30.33 15.24
CA LYS A 151 -11.42 31.40 14.23
C LYS A 151 -12.42 31.13 13.10
N GLY A 152 -12.94 29.90 13.02
CA GLY A 152 -13.76 29.39 11.92
C GLY A 152 -13.03 29.57 10.59
N LEU A 153 -11.75 29.17 10.53
CA LEU A 153 -10.92 29.26 9.34
C LEU A 153 -10.54 27.86 8.87
N LEU A 154 -10.50 27.72 7.55
CA LEU A 154 -10.02 26.55 6.85
C LEU A 154 -8.75 26.95 6.13
N HIS A 155 -7.64 26.31 6.41
CA HIS A 155 -6.39 26.53 5.70
C HIS A 155 -6.14 25.35 4.77
N GLU A 156 -6.10 25.62 3.48
CA GLU A 156 -5.74 24.62 2.48
C GLU A 156 -4.28 24.80 2.05
N PHE A 157 -3.50 23.73 2.12
CA PHE A 157 -2.09 23.69 1.72
C PHE A 157 -1.89 22.72 0.58
N ASN A 158 -1.33 23.22 -0.52
CA ASN A 158 -0.98 22.38 -1.66
C ASN A 158 0.35 21.65 -1.42
N ILE A 159 0.28 20.33 -1.41
CA ILE A 159 1.44 19.50 -1.14
C ILE A 159 2.28 19.26 -2.40
N ASP A 160 1.64 19.27 -3.57
CA ASP A 160 2.28 18.94 -4.84
C ASP A 160 3.18 20.05 -5.39
N GLY A 161 2.90 21.30 -5.04
CA GLY A 161 3.57 22.47 -5.60
C GLY A 161 4.89 22.83 -4.92
N GLY A 162 5.20 22.23 -3.77
CA GLY A 162 6.34 22.63 -2.93
C GLY A 162 6.22 24.06 -2.36
N ILE A 163 5.15 24.77 -2.69
CA ILE A 163 4.82 26.09 -2.17
C ILE A 163 3.71 25.89 -1.15
N GLU A 164 4.05 26.15 0.10
CA GLU A 164 3.16 26.29 1.25
C GLU A 164 2.34 27.57 1.09
N GLU A 165 1.54 27.63 0.04
CA GLU A 165 0.61 28.72 -0.22
C GLU A 165 -0.71 28.38 0.45
N GLU A 166 -1.12 29.22 1.41
CA GLU A 166 -2.50 29.26 1.88
C GLU A 166 -3.39 29.55 0.67
N ILE A 167 -4.09 28.53 0.18
CA ILE A 167 -4.86 28.65 -1.06
C ILE A 167 -6.11 29.51 -0.82
N LYS A 168 -6.72 29.35 0.35
CA LYS A 168 -8.02 29.93 0.66
C LYS A 168 -8.27 29.89 2.15
N THR A 169 -8.83 30.98 2.68
CA THR A 169 -9.45 31.04 3.99
C THR A 169 -10.94 31.34 3.80
N THR A 170 -11.82 30.48 4.29
CA THR A 170 -13.27 30.73 4.30
C THR A 170 -13.76 30.96 5.73
N THR A 171 -14.57 32.00 5.94
CA THR A 171 -15.19 32.30 7.25
C THR A 171 -16.56 31.63 7.42
N LEU A 172 -16.97 30.78 6.46
CA LEU A 172 -18.27 30.11 6.49
C LEU A 172 -18.43 29.17 7.70
N LEU A 173 -17.31 28.72 8.29
CA LEU A 173 -17.28 27.83 9.46
C LEU A 173 -17.83 28.48 10.74
N ASN A 174 -17.76 29.80 10.88
CA ASN A 174 -18.32 30.50 12.06
C ASN A 174 -19.84 30.30 12.20
N LYS A 175 -20.49 29.70 11.19
CA LYS A 175 -21.93 29.40 11.17
C LYS A 175 -22.26 27.92 11.38
N ILE A 176 -21.25 27.05 11.46
CA ILE A 176 -21.41 25.60 11.51
C ILE A 176 -20.95 25.12 12.88
N GLN A 177 -21.83 24.43 13.60
CA GLN A 177 -21.41 23.63 14.75
C GLN A 177 -21.12 22.23 14.24
N TYR A 178 -19.91 21.75 14.49
CA TYR A 178 -19.49 20.42 14.09
C TYR A 178 -18.64 19.77 15.18
N GLU A 179 -18.74 18.46 15.25
CA GLU A 179 -17.98 17.60 16.15
C GLU A 179 -16.78 17.00 15.42
N LYS A 180 -17.00 16.49 14.20
CA LYS A 180 -16.01 15.79 13.37
C LYS A 180 -15.90 16.41 11.97
N VAL A 181 -14.74 16.26 11.32
CA VAL A 181 -14.51 16.67 9.93
C VAL A 181 -13.95 15.52 9.11
N TYR A 182 -14.42 15.36 7.88
CA TYR A 182 -13.97 14.29 6.98
C TYR A 182 -13.55 14.83 5.61
N SER A 183 -12.62 14.13 4.95
CA SER A 183 -12.36 14.35 3.52
C SER A 183 -13.37 13.62 2.70
N ALA A 184 -13.87 14.30 1.70
CA ALA A 184 -14.81 13.76 0.75
C ALA A 184 -14.20 13.86 -0.66
N GLY A 185 -13.18 13.00 -0.88
CA GLY A 185 -12.31 13.06 -2.05
C GLY A 185 -11.59 14.41 -2.16
N ASP A 186 -11.09 14.74 -3.34
CA ASP A 186 -10.32 15.96 -3.64
C ASP A 186 -11.17 17.25 -3.64
N LYS A 187 -12.51 17.13 -3.64
CA LYS A 187 -13.43 18.25 -3.92
C LYS A 187 -14.16 18.77 -2.67
N TYR A 188 -14.42 17.91 -1.70
CA TYR A 188 -15.33 18.25 -0.60
C TYR A 188 -14.71 18.01 0.76
N ILE A 189 -15.17 18.81 1.73
CA ILE A 189 -14.96 18.60 3.16
C ILE A 189 -16.34 18.45 3.80
N VAL A 190 -16.47 17.48 4.69
CA VAL A 190 -17.72 17.19 5.39
C VAL A 190 -17.56 17.60 6.84
N PHE A 191 -18.45 18.46 7.31
CA PHE A 191 -18.56 18.85 8.70
C PHE A 191 -19.78 18.15 9.28
N ASP A 192 -19.55 17.31 10.27
CA ASP A 192 -20.58 16.51 10.91
C ASP A 192 -20.83 17.04 12.32
N GLY A 193 -22.07 17.43 12.60
CA GLY A 193 -22.50 17.77 13.95
C GLY A 193 -23.95 18.22 14.00
N GLY A 194 -24.48 18.41 15.19
CA GLY A 194 -25.89 18.74 15.33
C GLY A 194 -26.29 18.88 16.79
N LYS A 195 -27.58 19.12 17.01
CA LYS A 195 -28.18 19.01 18.34
C LYS A 195 -29.04 17.76 18.36
N GLU A 196 -29.13 17.13 19.52
CA GLU A 196 -29.94 15.93 19.78
C GLU A 196 -31.31 16.02 19.07
N GLY A 197 -31.54 15.16 18.07
CA GLY A 197 -32.79 15.06 17.30
C GLY A 197 -32.79 15.64 15.88
N ASP A 198 -31.82 16.49 15.50
CA ASP A 198 -31.61 16.99 14.12
C ASP A 198 -30.10 17.03 13.85
N HIS A 199 -29.57 15.91 13.35
CA HIS A 199 -28.14 15.81 13.04
C HIS A 199 -27.86 16.40 11.65
N GLU A 200 -26.84 17.25 11.56
CA GLU A 200 -26.61 18.12 10.42
C GLU A 200 -25.26 17.83 9.77
N VAL A 201 -25.30 17.32 8.54
CA VAL A 201 -24.10 17.10 7.74
C VAL A 201 -23.95 18.26 6.76
N ASN A 202 -22.85 19.00 6.90
CA ASN A 202 -22.52 20.15 6.07
C ASN A 202 -21.42 19.79 5.08
N LEU A 203 -21.74 19.79 3.80
CA LEU A 203 -20.81 19.50 2.71
C LEU A 203 -20.27 20.81 2.13
N LEU A 204 -18.99 21.10 2.35
CA LEU A 204 -18.30 22.24 1.75
C LEU A 204 -17.62 21.82 0.45
N ASP A 205 -18.01 22.42 -0.67
CA ASP A 205 -17.32 22.30 -1.95
C ASP A 205 -16.12 23.27 -1.98
N LEU A 206 -14.91 22.72 -1.98
CA LEU A 206 -13.67 23.50 -1.97
C LEU A 206 -13.54 24.37 -3.24
N SER A 207 -14.05 23.88 -4.37
CA SER A 207 -13.91 24.55 -5.67
C SER A 207 -14.82 25.77 -5.80
N SER A 208 -16.04 25.71 -5.25
CA SER A 208 -17.05 26.75 -5.40
C SER A 208 -17.29 27.57 -4.13
N ASP A 209 -16.73 27.16 -2.98
CA ASP A 209 -17.03 27.71 -1.65
C ASP A 209 -18.51 27.60 -1.25
N THR A 210 -19.25 26.65 -1.84
CA THR A 210 -20.66 26.45 -1.49
C THR A 210 -20.79 25.45 -0.37
N LEU A 211 -21.64 25.77 0.59
CA LEU A 211 -22.02 24.88 1.67
C LEU A 211 -23.40 24.27 1.39
N THR A 212 -23.48 22.95 1.34
CA THR A 212 -24.74 22.22 1.25
C THR A 212 -25.05 21.54 2.57
N LYS A 213 -26.21 21.89 3.14
CA LYS A 213 -26.71 21.31 4.39
C LYS A 213 -27.58 20.09 4.10
N ILE A 214 -27.30 19.00 4.79
CA ILE A 214 -28.04 17.74 4.73
C ILE A 214 -28.52 17.42 6.15
N ILE A 215 -29.81 17.16 6.31
CA ILE A 215 -30.40 16.77 7.60
C ILE A 215 -30.57 15.26 7.57
N VAL A 216 -29.97 14.58 8.55
CA VAL A 216 -30.08 13.14 8.72
C VAL A 216 -30.83 12.83 10.03
N PRO A 217 -31.60 11.73 10.08
CA PRO A 217 -32.55 11.49 11.15
C PRO A 217 -31.92 11.09 12.49
N ASP A 218 -30.64 10.73 12.53
CA ASP A 218 -29.98 10.20 13.73
C ASP A 218 -28.46 10.43 13.67
N GLU A 219 -27.74 9.99 14.71
CA GLU A 219 -26.29 10.14 14.86
C GLU A 219 -25.51 9.54 13.67
N PHE A 220 -24.66 10.37 13.09
CA PHE A 220 -23.85 10.00 11.94
C PHE A 220 -22.59 9.28 12.42
N VAL A 221 -22.22 8.19 11.74
CA VAL A 221 -21.12 7.33 12.20
C VAL A 221 -19.86 7.59 11.41
N ASP A 222 -19.95 7.65 10.09
CA ASP A 222 -18.79 7.92 9.25
C ASP A 222 -19.18 8.41 7.84
N PHE A 223 -18.33 9.24 7.24
CA PHE A 223 -18.50 9.70 5.88
C PHE A 223 -17.37 9.17 5.00
N ASN A 224 -17.68 8.30 4.04
CA ASN A 224 -16.68 7.78 3.12
C ASN A 224 -17.09 7.95 1.65
N ILE A 225 -16.25 8.62 0.87
CA ILE A 225 -16.50 8.80 -0.56
C ILE A 225 -15.78 7.75 -1.38
N GLY A 226 -16.56 6.94 -2.10
CA GLY A 226 -16.05 6.05 -3.13
C GLY A 226 -15.88 6.78 -4.46
N TYR A 227 -14.72 6.62 -5.11
CA TYR A 227 -14.34 7.29 -6.36
C TYR A 227 -15.29 7.09 -7.57
N ASN A 228 -16.26 6.17 -7.48
CA ASN A 228 -17.09 5.74 -8.63
C ASN A 228 -18.62 5.76 -8.39
N PHE A 229 -19.12 6.15 -7.21
CA PHE A 229 -20.55 6.04 -6.87
C PHE A 229 -21.22 7.36 -6.50
N GLY A 230 -20.58 8.48 -6.85
CA GLY A 230 -20.94 9.78 -6.28
C GLY A 230 -20.51 9.85 -4.82
N ILE A 231 -21.06 10.83 -4.11
CA ILE A 231 -20.77 11.03 -2.70
C ILE A 231 -21.72 10.14 -1.91
N LYS A 232 -21.20 9.15 -1.16
CA LYS A 232 -22.02 8.36 -0.23
C LYS A 232 -21.66 8.72 1.21
N GLY A 233 -22.65 9.07 2.01
CA GLY A 233 -22.51 9.13 3.47
C GLY A 233 -22.98 7.82 4.09
N PHE A 234 -22.51 7.46 5.28
CA PHE A 234 -23.01 6.30 6.01
C PHE A 234 -23.42 6.70 7.43
N TYR A 235 -24.54 6.19 7.91
CA TYR A 235 -24.97 6.45 9.29
C TYR A 235 -25.63 5.24 9.90
N LEU A 236 -25.56 5.15 11.22
CA LEU A 236 -26.27 4.15 12.00
C LEU A 236 -27.56 4.74 12.54
N ASN A 237 -28.63 3.96 12.49
CA ASN A 237 -29.83 4.26 13.24
C ASN A 237 -30.44 2.95 13.74
N GLY A 238 -30.55 2.82 15.06
CA GLY A 238 -31.14 1.64 15.70
C GLY A 238 -30.44 0.32 15.35
N GLY A 239 -29.11 0.33 15.19
CA GLY A 239 -28.34 -0.83 14.76
C GLY A 239 -28.43 -1.14 13.26
N SER A 240 -29.07 -0.29 12.46
CA SER A 240 -29.08 -0.47 11.01
C SER A 240 -28.11 0.49 10.34
N LEU A 241 -27.33 -0.02 9.38
CA LEU A 241 -26.43 0.79 8.56
C LEU A 241 -27.16 1.29 7.32
N PHE A 242 -27.19 2.61 7.16
CA PHE A 242 -27.77 3.29 6.02
C PHE A 242 -26.66 3.95 5.20
N SER A 243 -26.93 4.10 3.91
CA SER A 243 -26.17 4.98 3.02
C SER A 243 -27.03 6.17 2.59
N VAL A 244 -26.40 7.32 2.47
CA VAL A 244 -26.95 8.59 1.98
C VAL A 244 -26.36 8.82 0.60
N ASP A 245 -27.18 8.79 -0.44
CA ASP A 245 -26.72 9.07 -1.79
C ASP A 245 -26.74 10.58 -2.06
N ILE A 246 -25.61 11.14 -2.47
CA ILE A 246 -25.44 12.54 -2.82
C ILE A 246 -24.80 12.61 -4.22
N ASP A 247 -25.37 13.39 -5.14
CA ASP A 247 -24.80 13.52 -6.48
C ASP A 247 -23.53 14.39 -6.53
N GLU A 248 -22.93 14.47 -7.70
CA GLU A 248 -21.72 15.27 -7.96
C GLU A 248 -21.93 16.80 -7.78
N GLN A 249 -23.17 17.25 -7.62
CA GLN A 249 -23.53 18.62 -7.31
C GLN A 249 -23.78 18.83 -5.81
N GLY A 250 -23.60 17.79 -4.98
CA GLY A 250 -23.88 17.83 -3.56
C GLY A 250 -25.37 17.72 -3.22
N ILE A 251 -26.23 17.35 -4.17
CA ILE A 251 -27.67 17.24 -3.95
C ILE A 251 -28.00 15.84 -3.44
N PHE A 252 -28.67 15.80 -2.28
CA PHE A 252 -29.22 14.58 -1.69
C PHE A 252 -30.20 13.87 -2.65
N LYS A 253 -30.00 12.56 -2.85
CA LYS A 253 -30.81 11.69 -3.71
C LYS A 253 -31.69 10.72 -2.95
N GLY A 254 -31.24 10.28 -1.77
CA GLY A 254 -32.01 9.33 -0.98
C GLY A 254 -31.19 8.66 0.12
N ILE A 255 -31.88 7.82 0.87
CA ILE A 255 -31.33 6.97 1.93
C ILE A 255 -31.62 5.52 1.56
N THR A 256 -30.63 4.66 1.68
CA THR A 256 -30.75 3.21 1.41
C THR A 256 -30.28 2.43 2.62
N LEU A 257 -31.13 1.56 3.17
CA LEU A 257 -30.74 0.56 4.17
C LEU A 257 -29.77 -0.45 3.52
N LEU A 258 -28.59 -0.62 4.10
CA LEU A 258 -27.60 -1.59 3.64
C LEU A 258 -27.76 -2.91 4.38
N THR A 259 -27.70 -2.89 5.70
CA THR A 259 -27.78 -4.09 6.53
C THR A 259 -28.22 -3.75 7.95
N GLU A 260 -28.82 -4.71 8.62
CA GLU A 260 -29.01 -4.69 10.07
C GLU A 260 -27.73 -5.24 10.74
N LEU A 261 -27.27 -4.56 11.78
CA LEU A 261 -26.10 -4.93 12.57
C LEU A 261 -26.51 -4.96 14.05
N SER A 262 -26.29 -6.09 14.72
CA SER A 262 -26.49 -6.15 16.16
C SER A 262 -25.39 -5.36 16.87
N ALA A 263 -25.76 -4.30 17.58
CA ALA A 263 -24.92 -3.59 18.55
C ALA A 263 -23.57 -3.08 18.00
N VAL A 264 -23.62 -2.13 17.07
CA VAL A 264 -22.40 -1.50 16.55
C VAL A 264 -22.28 -0.10 17.11
N ASN A 265 -21.27 0.11 17.96
CA ASN A 265 -20.99 1.38 18.63
C ASN A 265 -20.03 2.28 17.84
N ASP A 266 -19.34 1.73 16.85
CA ASP A 266 -18.41 2.46 15.99
C ASP A 266 -18.31 1.73 14.65
N ILE A 267 -18.31 2.46 13.54
CA ILE A 267 -18.10 1.93 12.19
C ILE A 267 -17.12 2.84 11.49
N GLU A 268 -15.97 2.28 11.12
CA GLU A 268 -15.15 2.87 10.08
C GLU A 268 -15.60 2.25 8.75
N VAL A 269 -16.17 3.08 7.87
CA VAL A 269 -16.53 2.66 6.52
C VAL A 269 -15.36 2.98 5.61
N TYR A 270 -14.89 1.99 4.86
CA TYR A 270 -13.92 2.21 3.78
C TYR A 270 -14.58 1.87 2.46
N SER A 271 -14.60 2.81 1.52
CA SER A 271 -15.22 2.59 0.22
C SER A 271 -14.28 2.79 -0.96
N ASP A 272 -14.09 1.72 -1.72
CA ASP A 272 -13.50 1.77 -3.05
C ASP A 272 -14.21 0.76 -3.95
N GLY A 273 -14.59 1.17 -5.15
CA GLY A 273 -15.25 0.27 -6.10
C GLY A 273 -16.57 -0.37 -5.63
N GLY A 274 -17.24 0.17 -4.59
CA GLY A 274 -18.51 -0.33 -4.08
C GLY A 274 -18.38 -1.37 -2.97
N LEU A 275 -17.14 -1.61 -2.53
CA LEU A 275 -16.82 -2.39 -1.34
C LEU A 275 -17.00 -1.53 -0.09
N ILE A 276 -17.59 -2.07 0.97
CA ILE A 276 -17.74 -1.39 2.26
C ILE A 276 -17.12 -2.29 3.33
N PHE A 277 -16.15 -1.77 4.07
CA PHE A 277 -15.67 -2.41 5.29
C PHE A 277 -16.44 -1.86 6.49
N ILE A 278 -16.76 -2.73 7.45
CA ILE A 278 -17.47 -2.37 8.67
C ILE A 278 -16.68 -2.97 9.83
N LYS A 279 -15.94 -2.13 10.56
CA LYS A 279 -15.33 -2.52 11.83
C LYS A 279 -16.40 -2.41 12.93
N THR A 280 -16.49 -3.40 13.82
CA THR A 280 -17.34 -3.39 15.01
C THR A 280 -16.54 -3.93 16.21
N GLU A 281 -17.15 -3.95 17.39
CA GLU A 281 -16.55 -4.63 18.56
C GLU A 281 -16.39 -6.15 18.36
N GLU A 282 -17.23 -6.77 17.51
CA GLU A 282 -17.21 -8.21 17.23
C GLU A 282 -16.16 -8.58 16.19
N GLY A 283 -15.77 -7.65 15.31
CA GLY A 283 -14.78 -7.91 14.27
C GLY A 283 -14.87 -6.95 13.09
N LEU A 284 -14.18 -7.32 12.02
CA LEU A 284 -14.23 -6.63 10.74
C LEU A 284 -15.07 -7.42 9.74
N TYR A 285 -15.99 -6.73 9.07
CA TYR A 285 -16.88 -7.29 8.06
C TYR A 285 -16.66 -6.63 6.70
N GLU A 286 -16.84 -7.41 5.64
CA GLU A 286 -17.04 -6.94 4.28
C GLU A 286 -18.53 -6.89 3.97
N TYR A 287 -19.02 -5.75 3.46
CA TYR A 287 -20.32 -5.64 2.83
C TYR A 287 -20.17 -5.43 1.32
N ARG A 288 -20.69 -6.37 0.53
CA ARG A 288 -20.69 -6.33 -0.94
C ARG A 288 -21.94 -7.03 -1.47
N ASP A 289 -22.59 -6.46 -2.48
CA ASP A 289 -23.77 -7.04 -3.14
C ASP A 289 -24.90 -7.45 -2.16
N SER A 290 -25.12 -6.63 -1.12
CA SER A 290 -26.07 -6.90 -0.03
C SER A 290 -25.75 -8.14 0.83
N LEU A 291 -24.51 -8.63 0.77
CA LEU A 291 -24.01 -9.70 1.63
C LEU A 291 -22.99 -9.11 2.60
N LEU A 292 -23.16 -9.43 3.88
CA LEU A 292 -22.24 -9.11 4.96
C LEU A 292 -21.44 -10.38 5.31
N ALA A 293 -20.11 -10.31 5.28
CA ALA A 293 -19.21 -11.42 5.58
C ALA A 293 -18.17 -11.00 6.62
N LEU A 294 -18.01 -11.78 7.69
CA LEU A 294 -16.96 -11.58 8.69
C LEU A 294 -15.59 -11.93 8.07
N ILE A 295 -14.63 -11.02 8.21
CA ILE A 295 -13.23 -11.18 7.80
C ILE A 295 -12.41 -11.72 8.96
N ASP A 296 -12.45 -11.05 10.11
CA ASP A 296 -11.67 -11.40 11.30
C ASP A 296 -12.28 -10.83 12.58
N SER A 297 -11.92 -11.38 13.74
CA SER A 297 -12.32 -10.87 15.06
C SER A 297 -11.17 -10.11 15.73
N ASP A 298 -11.44 -9.39 16.82
CA ASP A 298 -10.41 -8.77 17.67
C ASP A 298 -9.53 -7.74 16.95
N ILE A 299 -10.14 -6.96 16.06
CA ILE A 299 -9.45 -5.92 15.30
C ILE A 299 -9.07 -4.77 16.22
N TYR A 300 -7.77 -4.53 16.32
CA TYR A 300 -7.22 -3.41 17.06
C TYR A 300 -7.09 -2.14 16.19
N LEU A 301 -6.52 -2.24 14.98
CA LEU A 301 -6.38 -1.11 14.03
C LEU A 301 -6.81 -1.48 12.60
N GLY A 302 -7.30 -0.48 11.86
CA GLY A 302 -7.75 -0.62 10.48
C GLY A 302 -9.20 -1.13 10.36
N PRO A 303 -9.64 -1.44 9.13
CA PRO A 303 -8.82 -1.74 7.94
C PRO A 303 -8.45 -0.53 7.09
N TYR A 304 -7.18 -0.36 6.76
CA TYR A 304 -6.77 0.68 5.80
C TYR A 304 -6.71 0.07 4.39
N VAL A 305 -7.45 0.64 3.44
CA VAL A 305 -7.47 0.16 2.04
C VAL A 305 -6.24 0.65 1.27
N SER A 306 -5.68 -0.22 0.43
CA SER A 306 -4.53 0.12 -0.42
C SER A 306 -4.89 1.24 -1.41
N PRO A 307 -3.90 2.03 -1.89
CA PRO A 307 -4.17 3.08 -2.88
C PRO A 307 -4.74 2.58 -4.21
N TYR A 308 -4.69 1.27 -4.46
CA TYR A 308 -5.22 0.65 -5.67
C TYR A 308 -6.57 -0.05 -5.46
N GLY A 309 -7.09 -0.07 -4.24
CA GLY A 309 -8.39 -0.69 -3.96
C GLY A 309 -8.42 -2.20 -4.17
N ASP A 310 -7.27 -2.87 -4.10
CA ASP A 310 -7.13 -4.31 -4.35
C ASP A 310 -7.04 -5.14 -3.06
N LYS A 311 -6.64 -4.49 -1.96
CA LYS A 311 -6.44 -5.12 -0.65
C LYS A 311 -6.55 -4.10 0.48
N ALA A 312 -6.67 -4.59 1.70
CA ALA A 312 -6.61 -3.77 2.92
C ALA A 312 -5.56 -4.31 3.89
N VAL A 313 -5.12 -3.49 4.83
CA VAL A 313 -4.25 -3.89 5.94
C VAL A 313 -4.96 -3.61 7.27
N TYR A 314 -4.87 -4.55 8.21
CA TYR A 314 -5.44 -4.40 9.54
C TYR A 314 -4.54 -5.06 10.58
N VAL A 315 -4.75 -4.72 11.85
CA VAL A 315 -3.96 -5.22 12.98
C VAL A 315 -4.91 -5.84 14.00
N LEU A 316 -4.58 -7.06 14.43
CA LEU A 316 -5.30 -7.75 15.52
C LEU A 316 -4.77 -7.32 16.89
N ASP A 317 -5.59 -7.50 17.92
CA ASP A 317 -5.13 -7.42 19.30
C ASP A 317 -4.02 -8.47 19.53
N GLY A 318 -2.87 -8.01 20.04
CA GLY A 318 -1.64 -8.81 20.08
C GLY A 318 -0.58 -8.46 19.01
N GLY A 319 -0.85 -7.50 18.12
CA GLY A 319 0.17 -6.91 17.23
C GLY A 319 0.47 -7.73 15.97
N GLU A 320 -0.44 -8.63 15.58
CA GLU A 320 -0.38 -9.32 14.29
C GLU A 320 -0.94 -8.40 13.19
N ILE A 321 -0.21 -8.27 12.08
CA ILE A 321 -0.63 -7.47 10.92
C ILE A 321 -1.04 -8.41 9.79
N TYR A 322 -2.22 -8.17 9.24
CA TYR A 322 -2.77 -8.95 8.13
C TYR A 322 -3.05 -8.05 6.93
N THR A 323 -2.90 -8.61 5.73
CA THR A 323 -3.50 -8.06 4.51
C THR A 323 -4.70 -8.88 4.08
N TYR A 324 -5.80 -8.23 3.74
CA TYR A 324 -7.00 -8.84 3.18
C TYR A 324 -7.07 -8.60 1.67
N SER A 325 -7.08 -9.67 0.87
CA SER A 325 -7.20 -9.59 -0.59
C SER A 325 -8.66 -9.55 -1.03
N PHE A 326 -9.04 -8.54 -1.81
CA PHE A 326 -10.44 -8.36 -2.21
C PHE A 326 -10.86 -9.33 -3.33
N GLU A 327 -9.90 -9.84 -4.09
CA GLU A 327 -10.11 -10.82 -5.16
C GLU A 327 -10.25 -12.23 -4.59
N SER A 328 -9.29 -12.66 -3.77
CA SER A 328 -9.28 -14.03 -3.22
C SER A 328 -10.15 -14.20 -1.99
N LYS A 329 -10.54 -13.12 -1.32
CA LYS A 329 -11.29 -13.13 -0.05
C LYS A 329 -10.53 -13.80 1.10
N GLU A 330 -9.21 -13.70 1.07
CA GLU A 330 -8.32 -14.32 2.05
C GLU A 330 -7.48 -13.27 2.77
N SER A 331 -7.27 -13.52 4.06
CA SER A 331 -6.33 -12.77 4.90
C SER A 331 -4.97 -13.47 4.96
N PHE A 332 -3.91 -12.69 4.87
CA PHE A 332 -2.53 -13.16 4.92
C PHE A 332 -1.80 -12.45 6.06
N LEU A 333 -1.26 -13.20 7.01
CA LEU A 333 -0.38 -12.67 8.04
C LEU A 333 0.91 -12.18 7.37
N ILE A 334 1.19 -10.88 7.50
CA ILE A 334 2.42 -10.28 6.99
C ILE A 334 3.46 -10.06 8.07
N GLY A 335 3.06 -9.84 9.33
CA GLY A 335 4.01 -9.53 10.40
C GLY A 335 3.46 -9.72 11.81
N ARG A 336 4.37 -9.84 12.77
CA ARG A 336 4.06 -9.86 14.21
C ARG A 336 4.98 -8.90 14.94
N PHE A 337 4.39 -7.98 15.70
CA PHE A 337 5.13 -6.99 16.47
C PHE A 337 4.89 -7.20 17.96
N VAL A 338 5.97 -7.14 18.75
CA VAL A 338 5.91 -7.31 20.21
C VAL A 338 5.29 -6.09 20.88
N HIS A 339 5.53 -4.91 20.30
CA HIS A 339 4.98 -3.67 20.82
C HIS A 339 3.62 -3.38 20.18
N LYS A 340 2.84 -2.53 20.85
CA LYS A 340 1.60 -1.99 20.30
C LYS A 340 1.93 -1.17 19.06
N ILE A 341 1.15 -1.34 18.00
CA ILE A 341 1.23 -0.48 16.81
C ILE A 341 0.38 0.75 17.12
N ASP A 342 0.95 1.93 16.98
CA ASP A 342 0.25 3.17 17.29
C ASP A 342 -0.56 3.60 16.06
N GLN A 343 0.03 3.50 14.87
CA GLN A 343 -0.60 3.82 13.59
C GLN A 343 -0.04 2.96 12.46
N ILE A 344 -0.82 2.81 11.40
CA ILE A 344 -0.44 2.13 10.17
C ILE A 344 -1.05 2.87 8.97
N ALA A 345 -0.28 3.01 7.90
CA ALA A 345 -0.75 3.63 6.67
C ALA A 345 -0.15 2.92 5.45
N TRP A 346 -0.89 2.85 4.35
CA TRP A 346 -0.32 2.40 3.09
C TRP A 346 0.63 3.42 2.50
N PHE A 347 1.73 2.96 1.93
CA PHE A 347 2.51 3.79 1.02
C PHE A 347 1.82 3.92 -0.34
N PHE A 348 2.11 4.98 -1.09
CA PHE A 348 1.43 5.33 -2.35
C PHE A 348 1.50 4.23 -3.42
N ASP A 349 2.50 3.35 -3.34
CA ASP A 349 2.74 2.27 -4.30
C ASP A 349 1.96 0.99 -3.99
N GLY A 350 1.17 0.96 -2.90
CA GLY A 350 0.37 -0.20 -2.51
C GLY A 350 1.15 -1.49 -2.24
N LYS A 351 2.48 -1.41 -2.09
CA LYS A 351 3.40 -2.53 -1.83
C LYS A 351 4.21 -2.34 -0.55
N HIS A 352 4.19 -1.14 0.01
CA HIS A 352 4.79 -0.82 1.29
C HIS A 352 3.75 -0.25 2.25
N ILE A 353 4.07 -0.33 3.53
CA ILE A 353 3.30 0.27 4.61
C ILE A 353 4.22 1.06 5.53
N LEU A 354 3.66 2.07 6.18
CA LEU A 354 4.26 2.79 7.29
C LEU A 354 3.70 2.25 8.59
N LEU A 355 4.57 2.06 9.58
CA LEU A 355 4.18 1.66 10.93
C LEU A 355 4.74 2.66 11.93
N ALA A 356 3.86 3.24 12.75
CA ALA A 356 4.26 3.98 13.93
C ALA A 356 4.22 3.04 15.13
N GLN A 357 5.33 2.92 15.86
CA GLN A 357 5.40 2.06 17.02
C GLN A 357 6.50 2.52 17.96
N ASN A 358 6.15 2.71 19.24
CA ASN A 358 7.12 3.01 20.31
C ASN A 358 7.99 4.22 19.97
N GLY A 359 7.35 5.27 19.42
CA GLY A 359 8.03 6.49 18.99
C GLY A 359 8.90 6.34 17.74
N LYS A 360 8.84 5.22 17.02
CA LYS A 360 9.54 5.02 15.75
C LYS A 360 8.57 5.03 14.58
N LEU A 361 9.02 5.58 13.46
CA LEU A 361 8.35 5.43 12.17
C LEU A 361 9.14 4.43 11.32
N LEU A 362 8.52 3.32 10.96
CA LEU A 362 9.08 2.26 10.13
C LEU A 362 8.47 2.33 8.73
N PHE A 363 9.27 1.97 7.72
CA PHE A 363 8.80 1.77 6.35
C PHE A 363 9.03 0.31 5.98
N CYS A 364 7.96 -0.44 5.79
CA CYS A 364 8.01 -1.89 5.63
C CYS A 364 7.47 -2.34 4.28
N ASP A 365 8.09 -3.36 3.68
CA ASP A 365 7.43 -4.15 2.63
C ASP A 365 6.38 -5.11 3.23
N LEU A 366 5.53 -5.68 2.37
CA LEU A 366 4.51 -6.63 2.81
C LEU A 366 5.04 -8.01 3.24
N THR A 367 6.33 -8.29 3.05
CA THR A 367 6.96 -9.52 3.55
C THR A 367 7.58 -9.34 4.94
N MET A 368 7.66 -8.09 5.42
CA MET A 368 8.35 -7.67 6.65
C MET A 368 9.85 -8.04 6.67
N GLU A 369 10.43 -8.42 5.53
CA GLU A 369 11.87 -8.69 5.42
C GLU A 369 12.67 -7.37 5.39
N ASN A 370 12.05 -6.31 4.86
CA ASN A 370 12.62 -4.96 4.83
C ASN A 370 11.74 -4.00 5.60
N CYS A 371 12.23 -3.55 6.76
CA CYS A 371 11.55 -2.60 7.65
C CYS A 371 12.51 -1.53 8.19
N PRO A 372 13.19 -0.72 7.34
CA PRO A 372 14.03 0.38 7.82
C PRO A 372 13.26 1.37 8.71
N VAL A 373 13.97 1.90 9.71
CA VAL A 373 13.49 3.00 10.55
C VAL A 373 13.67 4.31 9.78
N LEU A 374 12.58 5.03 9.52
CA LEU A 374 12.60 6.37 8.95
C LEU A 374 12.94 7.44 10.00
N ASN A 375 12.52 7.22 11.24
CA ASN A 375 12.80 8.12 12.37
C ASN A 375 12.76 7.35 13.71
N GLU A 376 13.70 7.64 14.63
CA GLU A 376 13.85 6.92 15.90
C GLU A 376 13.11 7.54 17.10
N GLU A 377 12.66 8.80 17.01
CA GLU A 377 12.13 9.56 18.15
C GLU A 377 11.04 10.54 17.71
N ILE A 378 9.92 10.01 17.21
CA ILE A 378 8.77 10.79 16.79
C ILE A 378 7.56 10.55 17.69
N LEU A 379 7.11 11.61 18.37
CA LEU A 379 5.81 11.62 19.04
C LEU A 379 4.74 11.99 18.01
N LEU A 380 4.31 10.97 17.30
CA LEU A 380 3.41 11.07 16.17
C LEU A 380 1.96 11.11 16.63
N ASP A 381 1.24 12.14 16.19
CA ASP A 381 -0.20 12.26 16.39
C ASP A 381 -0.95 11.71 15.18
N ASN A 382 -0.42 11.87 13.95
CA ASN A 382 -1.04 11.31 12.74
C ASN A 382 -0.06 11.19 11.56
N ILE A 383 -0.30 10.23 10.65
CA ILE A 383 0.44 10.03 9.39
C ILE A 383 -0.51 10.15 8.21
N PHE A 384 -0.10 10.91 7.21
CA PHE A 384 -0.75 10.96 5.91
C PHE A 384 0.23 10.61 4.81
N VAL A 385 -0.22 9.83 3.84
CA VAL A 385 0.57 9.47 2.68
C VAL A 385 -0.10 9.99 1.44
N SER A 386 0.66 10.67 0.59
CA SER A 386 0.17 11.09 -0.72
C SER A 386 -0.24 9.88 -1.56
N LYS A 387 -1.38 9.97 -2.25
CA LYS A 387 -1.84 8.90 -3.15
C LYS A 387 -1.10 8.90 -4.50
N THR A 388 -0.44 10.02 -4.84
CA THR A 388 0.10 10.25 -6.18
C THR A 388 1.61 10.32 -6.22
N LYS A 389 2.26 10.51 -5.06
CA LYS A 389 3.71 10.69 -4.95
C LYS A 389 4.27 9.98 -3.71
N PRO A 390 5.56 9.64 -3.72
CA PRO A 390 6.28 9.07 -2.56
C PRO A 390 6.52 10.13 -1.48
N LEU A 391 5.45 10.67 -0.90
CA LEU A 391 5.51 11.74 0.09
C LEU A 391 4.69 11.37 1.32
N ILE A 392 5.31 11.55 2.48
CA ILE A 392 4.74 11.24 3.79
C ILE A 392 4.67 12.55 4.57
N LEU A 393 3.55 12.77 5.21
CA LEU A 393 3.25 13.95 6.02
C LEU A 393 2.98 13.48 7.44
N LEU A 394 3.58 14.18 8.39
CA LEU A 394 3.64 13.78 9.79
C LEU A 394 3.10 14.92 10.62
N ILE A 395 2.06 14.66 11.40
CA ILE A 395 1.68 15.53 12.51
C ILE A 395 2.39 14.98 13.74
N THR A 396 3.21 15.83 14.35
CA THR A 396 3.90 15.52 15.59
C THR A 396 3.51 16.54 16.65
N LYS A 397 3.80 16.23 17.91
CA LYS A 397 3.65 17.20 19.00
C LYS A 397 4.49 18.46 18.83
N GLU A 398 5.54 18.41 18.03
CA GLU A 398 6.45 19.53 17.77
C GLU A 398 6.05 20.37 16.56
N GLY A 399 5.10 19.88 15.74
CA GLY A 399 4.68 20.56 14.53
C GLY A 399 4.36 19.63 13.37
N PHE A 400 4.28 20.23 12.19
CA PHE A 400 3.98 19.53 10.94
C PHE A 400 5.26 19.29 10.13
N GLY A 401 5.53 18.02 9.82
CA GLY A 401 6.72 17.58 9.10
C GLY A 401 6.40 16.84 7.81
N LYS A 402 7.35 16.81 6.88
CA LYS A 402 7.27 16.01 5.64
C LYS A 402 8.53 15.21 5.37
N ILE A 403 8.34 14.02 4.82
CA ILE A 403 9.38 13.13 4.30
C ILE A 403 9.08 12.89 2.82
N ASP A 404 9.95 13.41 1.95
CA ASP A 404 9.87 13.23 0.50
C ASP A 404 10.84 12.15 0.05
N LEU A 405 10.30 11.03 -0.43
CA LEU A 405 11.03 9.89 -0.96
C LEU A 405 11.07 9.90 -2.50
N SER A 406 10.68 10.99 -3.17
CA SER A 406 10.78 11.13 -4.64
C SER A 406 12.19 11.43 -5.14
N LEU A 407 13.09 11.89 -4.25
CA LEU A 407 14.47 12.26 -4.56
C LEU A 407 15.40 11.04 -4.76
N ILE A 408 14.82 9.87 -5.01
CA ILE A 408 15.48 8.56 -5.04
C ILE A 408 15.66 8.09 -6.48
#